data_AF-A0A2M8PTL3-F1
#
_entry.id   AF-A0A2M8PTL3-F1
#
_cell.length_a   1.000
_cell.length_b   1.000
_cell.length_c   1.000
_cell.angle_alpha   90.00
_cell.angle_beta   90.00
_cell.angle_gamma   90.00
#
_symmetry.space_group_name_H-M   'P 1'
#
loop_
_entity.id
_entity.type
_entity.pdbx_description
1 polymer ?
#
loop_
_entity_poly.entity_id
_entity_poly.type
_entity_poly.pdbx_seq_one_letter_code
_entity_poly.pdbx_strand_id
1 'polypeptide(L)'
;MTRHVMFEPFTNLKTRLRAQLVLIAARYGADRVIAVSEAVRQQFARQARLPLERIETVYNGIQLEKFATRARRAQIRAALGWAQDAPIVIMVAVLRGGKGHE
;
A
#
# COMPACT_ATOMS: atom_id res chain seq x y z
N MET A 1 -10.72 -11.41 -3.18
CA MET A 1 -9.76 -11.47 -2.05
C MET A 1 -8.75 -10.35 -2.28
N THR A 2 -8.82 -9.25 -1.54
CA THR A 2 -7.90 -8.11 -1.71
C THR A 2 -6.57 -8.39 -1.01
N ARG A 3 -5.47 -8.23 -1.75
CA ARG A 3 -4.11 -8.47 -1.25
C ARG A 3 -3.61 -7.23 -0.51
N HIS A 4 -3.39 -7.34 0.80
CA HIS A 4 -2.95 -6.25 1.66
C HIS A 4 -1.49 -6.36 2.14
N VAL A 5 -0.73 -7.30 1.59
CA VAL A 5 0.67 -7.57 1.95
C VAL A 5 1.53 -7.78 0.71
N MET A 6 2.76 -7.26 0.76
CA MET A 6 3.74 -7.40 -0.32
C MET A 6 4.30 -8.83 -0.36
N PHE A 7 4.54 -9.42 0.81
CA PHE A 7 5.04 -10.78 0.99
C PHE A 7 3.92 -11.68 1.51
N GLU A 8 3.77 -12.86 0.91
CA GLU A 8 2.81 -13.85 1.39
C GLU A 8 3.30 -14.45 2.72
N PRO A 9 2.48 -14.40 3.79
CA PRO A 9 2.86 -14.98 5.06
C PRO A 9 2.78 -16.51 4.97
N PHE A 10 3.92 -17.17 4.85
CA PHE A 10 4.03 -18.64 4.93
C PHE A 10 4.07 -19.13 6.38
N THR A 11 3.26 -18.54 7.25
CA THR A 11 3.25 -18.84 8.69
C THR A 11 2.68 -20.21 9.02
N ASN A 12 1.82 -20.76 8.16
CA ASN A 12 1.33 -22.14 8.29
C ASN A 12 0.93 -22.73 6.93
N LEU A 13 0.58 -24.02 6.92
CA LEU A 13 0.20 -24.74 5.70
C LEU A 13 -1.01 -24.10 5.01
N LYS A 14 -2.02 -23.67 5.78
CA LYS A 14 -3.24 -23.06 5.24
C LYS A 14 -2.92 -21.75 4.51
N THR A 15 -2.10 -20.88 5.09
CA THR A 15 -1.71 -19.63 4.43
C THR A 15 -0.84 -19.88 3.21
N ARG A 16 0.07 -20.88 3.28
CA ARG A 16 0.87 -21.30 2.12
C ARG A 16 0.02 -21.82 0.97
N LEU A 17 -0.94 -22.71 1.22
CA LEU A 17 -1.85 -23.23 0.20
C LEU A 17 -2.66 -22.10 -0.43
N ARG A 18 -3.21 -21.21 0.40
CA ARG A 18 -3.97 -20.05 -0.07
C ARG A 18 -3.12 -19.12 -0.94
N ALA A 19 -1.88 -18.83 -0.54
CA ALA A 19 -0.95 -18.04 -1.32
C ALA A 19 -0.68 -18.68 -2.69
N GLN A 20 -0.42 -19.99 -2.73
CA GLN A 20 -0.20 -20.71 -3.99
C GLN A 20 -1.42 -20.66 -4.92
N LEU A 21 -2.63 -20.83 -4.39
CA LEU A 21 -3.86 -20.71 -5.18
C LEU A 21 -4.00 -19.31 -5.81
N VAL A 22 -3.67 -18.25 -5.07
CA VAL A 22 -3.69 -16.87 -5.62
C VAL A 22 -2.67 -16.70 -6.73
N LEU A 23 -1.44 -17.21 -6.54
CA LEU A 23 -0.39 -17.11 -7.56
C LEU A 23 -0.73 -17.90 -8.83
N ILE A 24 -1.30 -19.09 -8.69
CA ILE A 24 -1.77 -19.93 -9.80
C ILE A 24 -2.93 -19.24 -10.53
N ALA A 25 -3.92 -18.73 -9.79
CA ALA A 25 -5.05 -18.01 -10.37
C ALA A 25 -4.61 -16.76 -11.13
N ALA A 26 -3.68 -15.98 -10.58
CA ALA A 26 -3.12 -14.83 -11.29
C ALA A 26 -2.36 -15.24 -12.55
N ARG A 27 -1.62 -16.35 -12.50
CA ARG A 27 -0.82 -16.82 -13.63
C ARG A 27 -1.66 -17.34 -14.79
N TYR A 28 -2.68 -18.13 -14.49
CA TYR A 28 -3.42 -18.91 -15.49
C TYR A 28 -4.88 -18.49 -15.67
N GLY A 29 -5.45 -17.73 -14.74
CA GLY A 29 -6.89 -17.39 -14.74
C GLY A 29 -7.23 -15.90 -14.84
N ALA A 30 -6.24 -15.00 -14.84
CA ALA A 30 -6.46 -13.56 -14.99
C ALA A 30 -5.86 -13.05 -16.30
N ASP A 31 -6.61 -12.27 -17.10
CA ASP A 31 -6.09 -11.65 -18.31
C ASP A 31 -5.01 -10.60 -18.00
N ARG A 32 -5.29 -9.79 -16.97
CA ARG A 32 -4.39 -8.75 -16.44
C ARG A 32 -4.44 -8.73 -14.92
N VAL A 33 -3.36 -8.24 -14.32
CA VAL A 33 -3.26 -7.98 -12.87
C VAL A 33 -3.02 -6.51 -12.64
N ILE A 34 -3.74 -5.90 -11.71
CA ILE A 34 -3.52 -4.50 -11.32
C ILE A 34 -2.65 -4.45 -10.07
N ALA A 35 -1.56 -3.69 -10.13
CA ALA A 35 -0.69 -3.38 -9.01
C ALA A 35 -0.83 -1.90 -8.62
N VAL A 36 -0.88 -1.60 -7.32
CA VAL A 36 -1.06 -0.22 -6.83
C VAL A 36 0.22 0.62 -6.83
N SER A 37 1.35 0.01 -7.17
CA SER A 37 2.65 0.67 -7.28
C SER A 37 3.61 -0.20 -8.09
N GLU A 38 4.67 0.41 -8.62
CA GLU A 38 5.70 -0.32 -9.36
C GLU A 38 6.43 -1.33 -8.46
N ALA A 39 6.65 -1.00 -7.19
CA ALA A 39 7.24 -1.93 -6.23
C ALA A 39 6.38 -3.21 -6.07
N VAL A 40 5.05 -3.05 -6.00
CA VAL A 40 4.12 -4.19 -5.93
C VAL A 40 4.12 -4.98 -7.24
N ARG A 41 4.15 -4.29 -8.39
CA ARG A 41 4.22 -4.91 -9.73
C ARG A 41 5.44 -5.81 -9.86
N GLN A 42 6.63 -5.28 -9.61
CA GLN A 42 7.91 -6.00 -9.71
C GLN A 42 7.97 -7.17 -8.74
N GLN A 43 7.51 -6.99 -7.50
CA GLN A 43 7.51 -8.07 -6.53
C GLN A 43 6.51 -9.18 -6.88
N PHE A 44 5.32 -8.81 -7.32
CA PHE A 44 4.30 -9.81 -7.68
C PHE A 44 4.68 -10.57 -8.96
N ALA A 45 5.28 -9.92 -9.95
CA ALA A 45 5.82 -10.56 -11.14
C ALA A 45 6.77 -11.71 -10.78
N ARG A 46 7.71 -11.44 -9.85
CA ARG A 46 8.66 -12.44 -9.34
C ARG A 46 7.97 -13.58 -8.58
N GLN A 47 7.00 -13.27 -7.73
CA GLN A 47 6.27 -14.28 -6.93
C GLN A 47 5.39 -15.18 -7.80
N ALA A 48 4.61 -14.59 -8.71
CA ALA A 48 3.66 -15.29 -9.56
C ALA A 48 4.30 -15.87 -10.83
N ARG A 49 5.56 -15.55 -11.10
CA ARG A 49 6.29 -15.88 -12.34
C ARG A 49 5.50 -15.43 -13.58
N LEU A 50 5.04 -14.18 -13.53
CA LEU A 50 4.27 -13.50 -14.58
C LEU A 50 5.16 -12.49 -15.32
N PRO A 51 5.03 -12.35 -16.65
CA PRO A 51 5.68 -11.27 -17.37
C PRO A 51 5.10 -9.92 -16.94
N LEU A 52 5.95 -8.89 -16.90
CA LEU A 52 5.57 -7.55 -16.46
C LEU A 52 4.50 -6.93 -17.37
N GLU A 53 4.43 -7.32 -18.65
CA GLU A 53 3.37 -6.83 -19.54
C GLU A 53 1.97 -7.23 -19.05
N ARG A 54 1.81 -8.36 -18.36
CA ARG A 54 0.51 -8.81 -17.81
C ARG A 54 0.11 -8.11 -16.51
N ILE A 55 0.96 -7.23 -15.99
CA ILE A 55 0.69 -6.50 -14.75
C ILE A 55 0.71 -5.00 -15.04
N GLU A 56 -0.40 -4.32 -14.80
CA GLU A 56 -0.55 -2.88 -14.98
C GLU A 56 -0.44 -2.16 -13.63
N THR A 57 0.32 -1.06 -13.58
CA THR A 57 0.41 -0.24 -12.38
C THR A 57 -0.66 0.86 -12.42
N VAL A 58 -1.63 0.80 -11.51
CA VAL A 58 -2.64 1.84 -11.31
C VAL A 58 -2.49 2.37 -9.88
N TYR A 59 -1.92 3.56 -9.74
CA TYR A 59 -1.75 4.20 -8.43
C TYR A 59 -3.10 4.53 -7.80
N ASN A 60 -3.23 4.31 -6.50
CA ASN A 60 -4.46 4.64 -5.77
C ASN A 60 -4.74 6.14 -5.85
N GLY A 61 -5.96 6.50 -6.24
CA GLY A 61 -6.41 7.89 -6.23
C GLY A 61 -6.60 8.44 -4.83
N ILE A 62 -6.41 9.76 -4.68
CA ILE A 62 -6.76 10.53 -3.48
C ILE A 62 -7.55 11.78 -3.90
N GLN A 63 -8.42 12.26 -3.01
CA GLN A 63 -9.20 13.49 -3.25
C GLN A 63 -8.32 14.70 -2.92
N LEU A 64 -7.85 15.41 -3.94
CA LEU A 64 -6.85 16.49 -3.80
C LEU A 64 -7.38 17.67 -3.00
N GLU A 65 -8.67 17.93 -3.06
CA GLU A 65 -9.36 19.03 -2.39
C GLU A 65 -9.21 18.92 -0.87
N LYS A 66 -9.17 17.68 -0.34
CA LYS A 66 -8.94 17.41 1.09
C LYS A 66 -7.54 17.84 1.57
N PHE A 67 -6.57 17.91 0.66
CA PHE A 67 -5.17 18.24 0.97
C PHE A 67 -4.80 19.70 0.64
N ALA A 68 -5.74 20.49 0.09
CA ALA A 68 -5.58 21.93 -0.12
C ALA A 68 -5.69 22.72 1.20
N THR A 69 -4.76 22.47 2.14
CA THR A 69 -4.82 22.99 3.52
C THR A 69 -3.81 24.09 3.81
N ARG A 70 -2.97 24.49 2.85
CA ARG A 70 -1.86 25.45 3.06
C ARG A 70 -2.33 26.77 3.67
N ALA A 71 -3.44 27.32 3.19
CA ALA A 71 -4.01 28.57 3.72
C ALA A 71 -4.46 28.46 5.19
N ARG A 72 -4.78 27.25 5.65
CA ARG A 72 -5.24 26.97 7.02
C ARG A 72 -4.12 26.51 7.96
N ARG A 73 -2.85 26.50 7.50
CA ARG A 73 -1.72 25.95 8.26
C ARG A 73 -1.59 26.57 9.66
N ALA A 74 -1.60 27.89 9.75
CA ALA A 74 -1.41 28.59 11.03
C ALA A 74 -2.56 28.31 12.01
N GLN A 75 -3.79 28.32 11.50
CA GLN A 75 -5.00 28.00 12.25
C GLN A 75 -4.99 26.54 12.76
N ILE A 76 -4.62 25.58 11.90
CA ILE A 76 -4.53 24.16 12.27
C ILE A 76 -3.46 23.94 13.34
N ARG A 77 -2.29 24.57 13.20
CA ARG A 77 -1.23 24.51 14.22
C ARG A 77 -1.70 25.06 15.56
N ALA A 78 -2.35 26.23 15.56
CA ALA A 78 -2.90 26.82 16.77
C ALA A 78 -3.95 25.92 17.42
N ALA A 79 -4.86 25.33 16.64
CA ALA A 79 -5.91 24.44 17.14
C ALA A 79 -5.35 23.15 17.77
N LEU A 80 -4.16 22.70 17.34
CA LEU A 80 -3.46 21.54 17.89
C LEU A 80 -2.46 21.90 18.99
N GLY A 81 -2.35 23.18 19.36
CA GLY A 81 -1.39 23.66 20.36
C GLY A 81 0.07 23.63 19.90
N TRP A 82 0.31 23.58 18.59
CA TRP A 82 1.65 23.51 18.02
C TRP A 82 2.26 24.90 17.78
N ALA A 83 3.55 25.02 18.06
CA ALA A 83 4.30 26.24 17.73
C ALA A 83 4.31 26.49 16.21
N GLN A 84 4.25 27.76 15.81
CA GLN A 84 4.13 28.12 14.39
C GLN A 84 5.39 27.78 13.59
N ASP A 85 6.56 27.92 14.21
CA ASP A 85 7.86 27.78 13.54
C ASP A 85 8.59 26.46 13.87
N ALA A 86 8.02 25.63 14.75
CA ALA A 86 8.63 24.35 15.08
C ALA A 86 8.54 23.36 13.90
N PRO A 87 9.61 22.59 13.63
CA PRO A 87 9.51 21.42 12.75
C PRO A 87 8.54 20.41 13.37
N ILE A 88 7.73 19.77 12.53
CA ILE A 88 6.75 18.78 12.97
C ILE A 88 6.98 17.50 12.18
N VAL A 89 7.14 16.40 12.90
CA VAL A 89 7.16 15.05 12.36
C VAL A 89 5.81 14.40 12.68
N ILE A 90 5.13 13.88 11.66
CA ILE A 90 3.81 13.24 11.81
C ILE A 90 3.88 11.85 11.17
N MET A 91 3.40 10.85 11.90
CA MET A 91 3.08 9.54 11.35
C MET A 91 1.57 9.37 11.27
N VAL A 92 1.05 9.20 10.05
CA VAL A 92 -0.38 8.90 9.82
C VAL A 92 -0.51 7.43 9.44
N ALA A 93 -0.85 6.60 10.42
CA ALA A 93 -1.06 5.17 10.21
C ALA A 93 -2.03 4.60 11.25
N VAL A 94 -2.66 3.46 10.91
CA VAL A 94 -3.25 2.60 11.94
C VAL A 94 -2.11 2.03 12.79
N LEU A 95 -2.21 2.13 14.11
CA LEU A 95 -1.21 1.62 15.05
C LEU A 95 -1.28 0.08 15.11
N ARG A 96 -0.56 -0.56 14.19
CA ARG A 96 -0.41 -2.01 14.09
C ARG A 96 0.97 -2.34 13.54
N GLY A 97 1.44 -3.56 13.79
CA GLY A 97 2.72 -4.04 13.26
C GLY A 97 2.87 -3.85 11.75
N GLY A 98 4.11 -3.58 11.31
CA GLY A 98 4.43 -3.30 9.91
C GLY A 98 4.15 -1.84 9.48
N LYS A 99 3.92 -0.94 10.44
CA LYS A 99 3.80 0.50 10.21
C LYS A 99 4.97 1.33 10.73
N GLY A 100 5.97 0.71 11.37
CA GLY A 100 7.23 1.34 11.75
C GLY A 100 7.07 2.44 12.80
N HIS A 101 6.17 2.22 13.77
CA HIS A 101 5.84 3.17 14.83
C HIS A 101 6.48 2.80 16.17
N GLU A 102 7.02 1.59 16.25
CA GLU A 102 7.99 1.15 17.26
C GLU A 102 9.33 1.91 17.14
#